data_AF-A0A0V0HKY1-F1
#
_entry.id   AF-A0A0V0HKY1-F1
#
_cell.length_a   1.000
_cell.length_b   1.000
_cell.length_c   1.000
_cell.angle_alpha   90.00
_cell.angle_beta   90.00
_cell.angle_gamma   90.00
#
_symmetry.space_group_name_H-M   'P 1'
#
loop_
_entity.id
_entity.type
_entity.pdbx_description
1 polymer ?
#
loop_
_entity_poly.entity_id
_entity_poly.type
_entity_poly.pdbx_seq_one_letter_code
_entity_poly.pdbx_strand_id
1 'polypeptide(L)'
;MVLNQFTNVDKADYVFVNSFYKLEAEVADTMSKISPLSTIGPTLPSFYMDNRVENDIEYGLNLFHVDSSTCINWLNTKPEGSVVYAAFGSMSTFDDKQMEEIAEGLKATNSYFLWVVKTSQESKIPKKFIEENSEKGLVINWSPQLQVLSNKAIGCFFSHGGWNSTVEALVFGVPMVVMPQWTDQTTNAKFVQDVWSVGVRVKVNENGIVGREEIEEC
;
A
#
# COMPACT_ATOMS: atom_id res chain seq x y z
N MET A 1 13.84 12.96 9.78
CA MET A 1 12.92 13.78 8.95
C MET A 1 11.58 14.08 9.61
N VAL A 2 11.17 13.36 10.68
CA VAL A 2 9.81 13.49 11.28
C VAL A 2 9.81 14.04 12.73
N LEU A 3 10.97 14.40 13.28
CA LEU A 3 11.04 14.96 14.63
C LEU A 3 10.66 16.44 14.60
N ASN A 4 9.93 16.89 15.62
CA ASN A 4 9.50 18.29 15.84
C ASN A 4 8.44 18.87 14.89
N GLN A 5 7.79 18.04 14.05
CA GLN A 5 6.76 18.51 13.10
C GLN A 5 5.55 19.21 13.77
N PHE A 6 5.30 18.93 15.05
CA PHE A 6 4.14 19.44 15.78
C PHE A 6 4.51 20.41 16.92
N THR A 7 5.73 20.97 16.92
CA THR A 7 6.20 21.85 18.02
C THR A 7 5.42 23.16 18.18
N ASN A 8 4.64 23.54 17.18
CA ASN A 8 3.81 24.74 17.17
C ASN A 8 2.36 24.45 16.74
N VAL A 9 1.91 23.18 16.84
CA VAL A 9 0.55 22.79 16.41
C VAL A 9 -0.53 23.48 17.24
N ASP A 10 -0.22 23.86 18.46
CA ASP A 10 -1.04 24.66 19.38
C ASP A 10 -1.33 26.08 18.86
N LYS A 11 -0.52 26.57 17.90
CA LYS A 11 -0.68 27.89 17.28
C LYS A 11 -1.51 27.87 16.00
N ALA A 12 -1.90 26.69 15.51
CA ALA A 12 -2.69 26.58 14.29
C ALA A 12 -4.17 26.87 14.57
N ASP A 13 -4.82 27.67 13.72
CA ASP A 13 -6.27 27.92 13.80
C ASP A 13 -7.08 26.65 13.48
N TYR A 14 -6.55 25.80 12.60
CA TYR A 14 -7.16 24.55 12.17
C TYR A 14 -6.08 23.50 11.86
N VAL A 15 -6.38 22.23 12.16
CA VAL A 15 -5.55 21.08 11.78
C VAL A 15 -6.39 20.10 10.98
N PHE A 16 -6.19 20.06 9.67
CA PHE A 16 -6.91 19.13 8.80
C PHE A 16 -6.17 17.80 8.70
N VAL A 17 -6.88 16.71 8.99
CA VAL A 17 -6.32 15.36 8.94
C VAL A 17 -7.05 14.55 7.88
N ASN A 18 -6.28 13.95 6.96
CA ASN A 18 -6.81 13.03 5.95
C ASN A 18 -7.18 11.69 6.59
N SER A 19 -8.22 11.67 7.41
CA SER A 19 -8.86 10.48 7.97
C SER A 19 -10.36 10.78 8.10
N PHE A 20 -11.16 9.85 8.58
CA PHE A 20 -12.57 10.09 8.90
C PHE A 20 -12.92 9.61 10.29
N TYR A 21 -13.80 10.34 10.99
CA TYR A 21 -14.11 10.13 12.40
C TYR A 21 -14.40 8.66 12.76
N LYS A 22 -15.20 7.96 11.96
CA LYS A 22 -15.58 6.57 12.25
C LYS A 22 -14.40 5.58 12.18
N LEU A 23 -13.33 5.88 11.43
CA LEU A 23 -12.15 5.03 11.34
C LEU A 23 -11.31 5.07 12.62
N GLU A 24 -11.22 6.25 13.25
CA GLU A 24 -10.27 6.55 14.32
C GLU A 24 -10.91 7.44 15.41
N ALA A 25 -12.13 7.11 15.85
CA ALA A 25 -12.94 7.97 16.72
C ALA A 25 -12.22 8.35 18.02
N GLU A 26 -11.60 7.39 18.70
CA GLU A 26 -10.86 7.62 19.95
C GLU A 26 -9.64 8.55 19.73
N VAL A 27 -8.94 8.40 18.61
CA VAL A 27 -7.79 9.25 18.25
C VAL A 27 -8.28 10.66 17.95
N ALA A 28 -9.36 10.82 17.17
CA ALA A 28 -9.94 12.11 16.85
C ALA A 28 -10.46 12.84 18.11
N ASP A 29 -11.15 12.13 19.01
CA ASP A 29 -11.65 12.66 20.28
C ASP A 29 -10.51 13.07 21.23
N THR A 30 -9.39 12.34 21.19
CA THR A 30 -8.21 12.66 22.00
C THR A 30 -7.46 13.86 21.44
N MET A 31 -7.22 13.89 20.13
CA MET A 31 -6.46 14.95 19.47
C MET A 31 -7.22 16.28 19.41
N SER A 32 -8.55 16.26 19.31
CA SER A 32 -9.39 17.47 19.35
C SER A 32 -9.31 18.24 20.69
N LYS A 33 -8.81 17.60 21.75
CA LYS A 33 -8.52 18.25 23.04
C LYS A 33 -7.19 19.01 23.03
N ILE A 34 -6.32 18.76 22.05
CA ILE A 34 -4.96 19.29 21.94
C ILE A 34 -4.89 20.39 20.86
N SER A 35 -5.59 20.21 19.75
CA SER A 35 -5.61 21.15 18.63
C SER A 35 -7.01 21.22 17.99
N PRO A 36 -7.34 22.28 17.24
CA PRO A 36 -8.59 22.40 16.49
C PRO A 36 -8.59 21.45 15.27
N LEU A 37 -8.61 20.15 15.55
CA LEU A 37 -8.52 19.08 14.56
C LEU A 37 -9.85 18.86 13.85
N SER A 38 -9.80 18.64 12.54
CA SER A 38 -10.94 18.21 11.74
C SER A 38 -10.51 17.11 10.77
N THR A 39 -11.20 15.97 10.83
CA THR A 39 -11.03 14.88 9.86
C THR A 39 -11.74 15.25 8.56
N ILE A 40 -11.00 15.28 7.44
CA ILE A 40 -11.50 15.71 6.11
C ILE A 40 -11.42 14.61 5.05
N GLY A 41 -10.99 13.42 5.43
CA GLY A 41 -10.76 12.30 4.53
C GLY A 41 -11.96 11.34 4.40
N PRO A 42 -11.78 10.25 3.63
CA PRO A 42 -10.59 9.99 2.82
C PRO A 42 -10.50 10.94 1.62
N THR A 43 -9.37 11.62 1.41
CA THR A 43 -9.20 12.62 0.34
C THR A 43 -8.76 11.97 -0.97
N LEU A 44 -9.49 10.94 -1.43
CA LEU A 44 -9.29 10.32 -2.74
C LEU A 44 -9.92 11.18 -3.86
N PRO A 45 -9.51 11.00 -5.13
CA PRO A 45 -10.22 11.59 -6.26
C PRO A 45 -11.69 11.16 -6.25
N SER A 46 -12.61 12.11 -6.46
CA SER A 46 -14.05 11.89 -6.29
C SER A 46 -14.60 10.78 -7.18
N PHE A 47 -13.97 10.53 -8.34
CA PHE A 47 -14.32 9.42 -9.22
C PHE A 47 -14.39 8.06 -8.50
N TYR A 48 -13.51 7.83 -7.52
CA TYR A 48 -13.47 6.57 -6.74
C TYR A 48 -14.38 6.59 -5.51
N MET A 49 -15.13 7.66 -5.29
CA MET A 49 -16.03 7.83 -4.15
C MET A 49 -17.46 8.13 -4.63
N ASP A 50 -17.84 9.40 -4.73
CA ASP A 50 -19.20 9.86 -5.04
C ASP A 50 -19.34 10.47 -6.43
N ASN A 51 -18.23 10.52 -7.19
CA ASN A 51 -18.13 11.08 -8.54
C ASN A 51 -18.70 12.51 -8.65
N ARG A 52 -18.61 13.30 -7.57
CA ARG A 52 -19.22 14.64 -7.51
C ARG A 52 -18.44 15.71 -8.26
N VAL A 53 -17.14 15.49 -8.54
CA VAL A 53 -16.29 16.40 -9.29
C VAL A 53 -15.96 15.77 -10.64
N GLU A 54 -16.33 16.45 -11.71
CA GLU A 54 -16.09 15.98 -13.08
C GLU A 54 -14.58 15.88 -13.35
N ASN A 55 -14.15 14.76 -13.94
CA ASN A 55 -12.75 14.47 -14.32
C ASN A 55 -11.73 14.39 -13.16
N ASP A 56 -12.18 14.25 -11.91
CA ASP A 56 -11.32 14.07 -10.75
C ASP A 56 -10.94 12.59 -10.55
N ILE A 57 -9.99 12.13 -11.36
CA ILE A 57 -9.58 10.71 -11.49
C ILE A 57 -8.18 10.39 -10.92
N GLU A 58 -7.41 11.40 -10.55
CA GLU A 58 -6.03 11.25 -10.07
C GLU A 58 -5.64 12.38 -9.11
N TYR A 59 -4.60 12.17 -8.30
CA TYR A 59 -4.10 13.15 -7.31
C TYR A 59 -3.40 14.38 -7.93
N GLY A 60 -3.36 14.51 -9.26
CA GLY A 60 -2.64 15.58 -9.97
C GLY A 60 -1.11 15.55 -9.86
N LEU A 61 -0.54 14.58 -9.13
CA LEU A 61 0.89 14.36 -8.94
C LEU A 61 1.27 12.94 -9.37
N ASN A 62 1.69 12.79 -10.63
CA ASN A 62 2.25 11.54 -11.14
C ASN A 62 3.79 11.64 -11.14
N LEU A 63 4.43 11.00 -10.17
CA LEU A 63 5.90 10.96 -10.10
C LEU A 63 6.53 10.17 -11.26
N PHE A 64 5.75 9.30 -11.91
CA PHE A 64 6.18 8.46 -13.02
C PHE A 64 5.03 8.31 -14.01
N HIS A 65 5.24 8.73 -15.26
CA HIS A 65 4.30 8.48 -16.35
C HIS A 65 4.69 7.18 -17.05
N VAL A 66 3.96 6.11 -16.75
CA VAL A 66 4.09 4.81 -17.43
C VAL A 66 2.73 4.43 -17.98
N ASP A 67 2.72 3.76 -19.14
CA ASP A 67 1.50 3.23 -19.76
C ASP A 67 0.80 2.24 -18.81
N SER A 68 -0.29 2.70 -18.21
CA SER A 68 -1.13 1.93 -17.30
C SER A 68 -1.81 0.75 -17.98
N SER A 69 -1.95 0.77 -19.31
CA SER A 69 -2.71 -0.23 -20.06
C SER A 69 -2.14 -1.64 -19.89
N THR A 70 -0.82 -1.77 -19.77
CA THR A 70 -0.16 -3.09 -19.64
C THR A 70 -0.63 -3.82 -18.38
N CYS A 71 -0.58 -3.16 -17.21
CA CYS A 71 -0.96 -3.80 -15.96
C CYS A 71 -2.47 -4.00 -15.84
N ILE A 72 -3.28 -3.03 -16.27
CA ILE A 72 -4.74 -3.12 -16.20
C ILE A 72 -5.27 -4.20 -17.15
N ASN A 73 -4.75 -4.28 -18.38
CA ASN A 73 -5.13 -5.34 -19.31
C ASN A 73 -4.74 -6.72 -18.77
N TRP A 74 -3.57 -6.85 -18.16
CA TRP A 74 -3.16 -8.11 -17.54
C TRP A 74 -4.09 -8.50 -16.37
N LEU A 75 -4.48 -7.55 -15.51
CA LEU A 75 -5.42 -7.79 -14.41
C LEU A 75 -6.79 -8.24 -14.92
N ASN A 76 -7.30 -7.61 -15.98
CA ASN A 76 -8.61 -7.92 -16.57
C ASN A 76 -8.73 -9.35 -17.13
N THR A 77 -7.62 -10.06 -17.30
CA THR A 77 -7.61 -11.47 -17.72
C THR A 77 -7.61 -12.47 -16.56
N LYS A 78 -7.52 -11.99 -15.31
CA LYS A 78 -7.42 -12.85 -14.12
C LYS A 78 -8.77 -13.03 -13.44
N PRO A 79 -9.01 -14.17 -12.76
CA PRO A 79 -10.19 -14.36 -11.94
C PRO A 79 -10.32 -13.31 -10.84
N GLU A 80 -11.55 -13.04 -10.42
CA GLU A 80 -11.85 -12.15 -9.29
C GLU A 80 -11.16 -12.64 -8.00
N GLY A 81 -10.57 -11.70 -7.25
CA GLY A 81 -9.89 -11.98 -5.98
C GLY A 81 -8.66 -12.90 -6.06
N SER A 82 -8.05 -13.06 -7.23
CA SER A 82 -6.96 -14.04 -7.45
C SER A 82 -5.55 -13.47 -7.50
N VAL A 83 -5.42 -12.13 -7.47
CA VAL A 83 -4.14 -11.44 -7.64
C VAL A 83 -3.67 -10.81 -6.33
N VAL A 84 -2.44 -11.14 -5.93
CA VAL A 84 -1.68 -10.42 -4.90
C VAL A 84 -1.05 -9.19 -5.53
N TYR A 85 -1.48 -8.00 -5.15
CA TYR A 85 -0.81 -6.77 -5.54
C TYR A 85 0.28 -6.45 -4.52
N ALA A 86 1.54 -6.33 -4.94
CA ALA A 86 2.66 -6.03 -4.06
C ALA A 86 3.29 -4.68 -4.45
N ALA A 87 3.21 -3.68 -3.57
CA ALA A 87 3.83 -2.38 -3.79
C ALA A 87 4.26 -1.70 -2.48
N PHE A 88 5.52 -1.31 -2.40
CA PHE A 88 6.15 -0.80 -1.17
C PHE A 88 6.42 0.71 -1.17
N GLY A 89 5.75 1.43 -2.07
CA GLY A 89 5.85 2.88 -2.21
C GLY A 89 7.14 3.35 -2.89
N SER A 90 7.26 4.66 -3.08
CA SER A 90 8.40 5.26 -3.79
C SER A 90 9.67 5.34 -2.93
N MET A 91 9.52 5.45 -1.62
CA MET A 91 10.64 5.76 -0.71
C MET A 91 11.35 4.53 -0.14
N SER A 92 10.65 3.42 0.06
CA SER A 92 11.21 2.21 0.69
C SER A 92 12.25 1.53 -0.22
N THR A 93 13.40 1.12 0.31
CA THR A 93 14.41 0.38 -0.45
C THR A 93 14.86 -0.86 0.29
N PHE A 94 14.73 -2.00 -0.36
CA PHE A 94 15.21 -3.30 0.10
C PHE A 94 16.65 -3.61 -0.34
N ASP A 95 17.37 -4.36 0.48
CA ASP A 95 18.62 -5.01 0.09
C ASP A 95 18.35 -6.26 -0.76
N ASP A 96 19.41 -6.89 -1.27
CA ASP A 96 19.29 -8.02 -2.18
C ASP A 96 18.63 -9.22 -1.49
N LYS A 97 18.92 -9.42 -0.20
CA LYS A 97 18.38 -10.52 0.60
C LYS A 97 16.87 -10.37 0.78
N GLN A 98 16.39 -9.20 1.17
CA GLN A 98 14.95 -8.98 1.34
C GLN A 98 14.20 -9.03 0.00
N MET A 99 14.81 -8.57 -1.10
CA MET A 99 14.25 -8.71 -2.44
C MET A 99 14.10 -10.17 -2.86
N GLU A 100 15.08 -11.01 -2.53
CA GLU A 100 15.02 -12.45 -2.78
C GLU A 100 13.90 -13.11 -1.96
N GLU A 101 13.77 -12.80 -0.67
CA GLU A 101 12.68 -13.35 0.17
C GLU A 101 11.30 -12.93 -0.34
N ILE A 102 11.12 -11.68 -0.79
CA ILE A 102 9.85 -11.23 -1.38
C ILE A 102 9.53 -11.98 -2.66
N ALA A 103 10.51 -12.12 -3.55
CA ALA A 103 10.33 -12.82 -4.82
C ALA A 103 9.94 -14.28 -4.60
N GLU A 104 10.69 -14.98 -3.75
CA GLU A 104 10.46 -16.40 -3.47
C GLU A 104 9.19 -16.63 -2.66
N GLY A 105 8.83 -15.72 -1.75
CA GLY A 105 7.55 -15.76 -1.04
C GLY A 105 6.36 -15.60 -1.98
N LEU A 106 6.38 -14.58 -2.85
CA LEU A 106 5.33 -14.38 -3.87
C LEU A 106 5.17 -15.60 -4.77
N LYS A 107 6.28 -16.21 -5.20
CA LYS A 107 6.28 -17.46 -6.00
C LYS A 107 5.66 -18.62 -5.23
N ALA A 108 5.98 -18.76 -3.94
CA ALA A 108 5.49 -19.84 -3.09
C ALA A 108 3.97 -19.78 -2.85
N THR A 109 3.37 -18.58 -2.81
CA THR A 109 1.90 -18.42 -2.68
C THR A 109 1.10 -19.14 -3.78
N ASN A 110 1.75 -19.45 -4.92
CA ASN A 110 1.14 -20.05 -6.10
C ASN A 110 -0.03 -19.23 -6.70
N SER A 111 -0.22 -17.99 -6.23
CA SER A 111 -1.24 -17.04 -6.68
C SER A 111 -0.76 -16.24 -7.89
N TYR A 112 -1.67 -15.52 -8.56
CA TYR A 112 -1.23 -14.49 -9.49
C TYR A 112 -0.66 -13.32 -8.69
N PHE A 113 0.36 -12.64 -9.20
CA PHE A 113 0.90 -11.47 -8.52
C PHE A 113 1.24 -10.32 -9.48
N LEU A 114 0.97 -9.11 -9.02
CA LEU A 114 1.43 -7.86 -9.64
C LEU A 114 2.42 -7.21 -8.69
N TRP A 115 3.71 -7.24 -9.02
CA TRP A 115 4.77 -6.72 -8.17
C TRP A 115 5.39 -5.44 -8.74
N VAL A 116 5.29 -4.35 -7.98
CA VAL A 116 5.89 -3.07 -8.34
C VAL A 116 7.29 -2.97 -7.77
N VAL A 117 8.30 -3.03 -8.65
CA VAL A 117 9.72 -2.93 -8.31
C VAL A 117 10.31 -1.70 -8.98
N LYS A 118 10.77 -0.74 -8.18
CA LYS A 118 11.40 0.48 -8.68
C LYS A 118 12.57 0.16 -9.61
N THR A 119 12.76 0.98 -10.65
CA THR A 119 13.86 0.80 -11.61
C THR A 119 15.25 0.79 -10.95
N SER A 120 15.45 1.51 -9.86
CA SER A 120 16.70 1.46 -9.07
C SER A 120 16.93 0.15 -8.31
N GLN A 121 15.96 -0.75 -8.29
CA GLN A 121 16.00 -2.04 -7.59
C GLN A 121 15.77 -3.24 -8.51
N GLU A 122 15.50 -3.03 -9.80
CA GLU A 122 15.30 -4.12 -10.77
C GLU A 122 16.48 -5.10 -10.80
N SER A 123 17.71 -4.59 -10.65
CA SER A 123 18.93 -5.41 -10.60
C SER A 123 19.01 -6.37 -9.40
N LYS A 124 18.16 -6.16 -8.38
CA LYS A 124 18.10 -6.97 -7.15
C LYS A 124 17.08 -8.10 -7.22
N ILE A 125 16.25 -8.12 -8.26
CA ILE A 125 15.32 -9.22 -8.50
C ILE A 125 16.17 -10.47 -8.81
N PRO A 126 15.86 -11.64 -8.21
CA PRO A 126 16.58 -12.87 -8.51
C PRO A 126 16.63 -13.17 -10.01
N LYS A 127 17.79 -13.65 -10.48
CA LYS A 127 17.98 -13.98 -11.90
C LYS A 127 16.93 -14.99 -12.34
N LYS A 128 16.38 -14.80 -13.55
CA LYS A 128 15.31 -15.62 -14.15
C LYS A 128 13.95 -15.59 -13.44
N PHE A 129 13.79 -14.88 -12.33
CA PHE A 129 12.51 -14.81 -11.62
C PHE A 129 11.35 -14.38 -12.53
N ILE A 130 11.56 -13.35 -13.35
CA ILE A 130 10.56 -12.84 -14.29
C ILE A 130 10.24 -13.88 -15.37
N GLU A 131 11.26 -14.55 -15.92
CA GLU A 131 11.09 -15.57 -16.96
C GLU A 131 10.30 -16.78 -16.42
N GLU A 132 10.70 -17.28 -15.25
CA GLU A 132 10.09 -18.45 -14.59
C GLU A 132 8.64 -18.22 -14.17
N ASN A 133 8.26 -16.98 -13.89
CA ASN A 133 6.94 -16.63 -13.39
C ASN A 133 6.08 -15.85 -14.40
N SER A 134 6.50 -15.75 -15.66
CA SER A 134 5.82 -14.94 -16.68
C SER A 134 4.33 -15.28 -16.91
N GLU A 135 3.91 -16.51 -16.60
CA GLU A 135 2.50 -16.94 -16.68
C GLU A 135 1.66 -16.48 -15.47
N LYS A 136 2.28 -16.31 -14.30
CA LYS A 136 1.59 -15.99 -13.03
C LYS A 136 1.84 -14.59 -12.50
N GLY A 137 2.98 -14.02 -12.83
CA GLY A 137 3.48 -12.77 -12.29
C GLY A 137 3.63 -11.71 -13.36
N LEU A 138 3.30 -10.48 -13.00
CA LEU A 138 3.68 -9.29 -13.75
C LEU A 138 4.53 -8.39 -12.85
N VAL A 139 5.76 -8.11 -13.28
CA VAL A 139 6.66 -7.16 -12.58
C VAL A 139 6.73 -5.88 -13.39
N ILE A 140 6.45 -4.75 -12.75
CA ILE A 140 6.49 -3.41 -13.36
C ILE A 140 7.17 -2.42 -12.44
N ASN A 141 7.59 -1.27 -12.97
CA ASN A 141 8.30 -0.24 -12.20
C ASN A 141 7.39 0.79 -11.51
N TRP A 142 6.16 0.91 -11.99
CA TRP A 142 5.15 1.80 -11.46
C TRP A 142 3.76 1.30 -11.82
N SER A 143 2.76 1.63 -11.01
CA SER A 143 1.36 1.25 -11.25
C SER A 143 0.40 2.40 -10.91
N PRO A 144 -0.72 2.55 -11.63
CA PRO A 144 -1.81 3.44 -11.23
C PRO A 144 -2.57 2.83 -10.04
N GLN A 145 -2.03 2.97 -8.83
CA GLN A 145 -2.45 2.22 -7.63
C GLN A 145 -3.96 2.26 -7.37
N LEU A 146 -4.60 3.43 -7.50
CA LEU A 146 -6.07 3.57 -7.38
C LEU A 146 -6.82 2.68 -8.39
N GLN A 147 -6.42 2.68 -9.66
CA GLN A 147 -7.03 1.84 -10.69
C GLN A 147 -6.78 0.35 -10.43
N VAL A 148 -5.56 0.00 -10.00
CA VAL A 148 -5.21 -1.37 -9.64
C VAL A 148 -6.07 -1.86 -8.48
N LEU A 149 -6.14 -1.12 -7.38
CA LEU A 149 -6.93 -1.49 -6.19
C LEU A 149 -8.44 -1.53 -6.47
N SER A 150 -8.93 -0.73 -7.41
CA SER A 150 -10.33 -0.80 -7.86
C SER A 150 -10.66 -2.02 -8.73
N ASN A 151 -9.64 -2.76 -9.20
CA ASN A 151 -9.84 -3.90 -10.07
C ASN A 151 -10.27 -5.15 -9.29
N LYS A 152 -11.34 -5.81 -9.73
CA LYS A 152 -11.90 -7.01 -9.08
C LYS A 152 -10.93 -8.19 -9.00
N ALA A 153 -9.92 -8.25 -9.85
CA ALA A 153 -8.92 -9.31 -9.80
C ALA A 153 -8.06 -9.26 -8.53
N ILE A 154 -7.94 -8.10 -7.88
CA ILE A 154 -7.16 -7.94 -6.66
C ILE A 154 -7.81 -8.71 -5.51
N GLY A 155 -7.07 -9.66 -4.94
CA GLY A 155 -7.45 -10.42 -3.75
C GLY A 155 -6.91 -9.82 -2.47
N CYS A 156 -5.66 -9.33 -2.49
CA CYS A 156 -5.06 -8.62 -1.36
C CYS A 156 -3.97 -7.65 -1.81
N PHE A 157 -3.62 -6.72 -0.92
CA PHE A 157 -2.55 -5.76 -1.12
C PHE A 157 -1.40 -5.99 -0.14
N PHE A 158 -0.28 -6.51 -0.64
CA PHE A 158 0.99 -6.55 0.08
C PHE A 158 1.67 -5.19 0.04
N SER A 159 1.51 -4.44 1.12
CA SER A 159 1.81 -3.02 1.22
C SER A 159 2.86 -2.73 2.30
N HIS A 160 3.57 -1.63 2.14
CA HIS A 160 4.39 -1.06 3.20
C HIS A 160 3.56 -0.41 4.33
N GLY A 161 2.25 -0.23 4.16
CA GLY A 161 1.37 0.32 5.19
C GLY A 161 1.48 1.85 5.37
N GLY A 162 1.97 2.57 4.37
CA GLY A 162 1.94 4.04 4.40
C GLY A 162 0.48 4.53 4.38
N TRP A 163 0.21 5.67 5.01
CA TRP A 163 -1.16 6.14 5.22
C TRP A 163 -1.98 6.25 3.92
N ASN A 164 -1.42 6.83 2.87
CA ASN A 164 -2.13 6.95 1.58
C ASN A 164 -2.52 5.59 1.00
N SER A 165 -1.56 4.66 0.88
CA SER A 165 -1.82 3.30 0.41
C SER A 165 -2.83 2.55 1.28
N THR A 166 -2.81 2.80 2.59
CA THR A 166 -3.74 2.17 3.55
C THR A 166 -5.16 2.68 3.33
N VAL A 167 -5.35 3.99 3.22
CA VAL A 167 -6.66 4.60 2.98
C VAL A 167 -7.22 4.20 1.61
N GLU A 168 -6.39 4.13 0.57
CA GLU A 168 -6.81 3.65 -0.75
C GLU A 168 -7.33 2.21 -0.67
N ALA A 169 -6.61 1.31 0.00
CA ALA A 169 -7.03 -0.08 0.18
C ALA A 169 -8.36 -0.19 0.95
N LEU A 170 -8.51 0.60 2.02
CA LEU A 170 -9.74 0.66 2.82
C LEU A 170 -10.94 1.12 2.00
N VAL A 171 -10.79 2.11 1.12
CA VAL A 171 -11.87 2.60 0.26
C VAL A 171 -12.38 1.51 -0.69
N PHE A 172 -11.48 0.70 -1.25
CA PHE A 172 -11.86 -0.40 -2.15
C PHE A 172 -12.16 -1.72 -1.43
N GLY A 173 -12.06 -1.77 -0.09
CA GLY A 173 -12.30 -2.98 0.68
C GLY A 173 -11.29 -4.10 0.42
N VAL A 174 -10.05 -3.75 0.02
CA VAL A 174 -8.99 -4.72 -0.26
C VAL A 174 -8.26 -5.07 1.03
N PRO A 175 -8.21 -6.35 1.45
CA PRO A 175 -7.47 -6.76 2.63
C PRO A 175 -5.96 -6.60 2.42
N MET A 176 -5.23 -6.34 3.49
CA MET A 176 -3.81 -5.98 3.41
C MET A 176 -2.90 -7.00 4.11
N VAL A 177 -1.75 -7.28 3.48
CA VAL A 177 -0.57 -7.81 4.17
C VAL A 177 0.38 -6.63 4.35
N VAL A 178 0.78 -6.31 5.58
CA VAL A 178 1.55 -5.09 5.87
C VAL A 178 2.98 -5.41 6.28
N MET A 179 3.94 -4.93 5.50
CA MET A 179 5.38 -5.00 5.75
C MET A 179 5.95 -3.60 6.01
N PRO A 180 5.78 -3.07 7.23
CA PRO A 180 6.14 -1.70 7.55
C PRO A 180 7.66 -1.47 7.50
N GLN A 181 8.07 -0.32 7.00
CA GLN A 181 9.48 0.05 6.80
C GLN A 181 9.91 1.19 7.74
N TRP A 182 9.14 2.27 7.83
CA TRP A 182 9.49 3.47 8.61
C TRP A 182 8.27 4.38 8.88
N THR A 183 8.48 5.46 9.63
CA THR A 183 7.48 6.52 9.91
C THR A 183 6.18 6.02 10.57
N ASP A 184 5.06 6.29 9.93
CA ASP A 184 3.68 5.95 10.29
C ASP A 184 3.37 4.46 10.13
N GLN A 185 4.15 3.75 9.30
CA GLN A 185 3.79 2.43 8.79
C GLN A 185 3.67 1.37 9.87
N THR A 186 4.52 1.40 10.91
CA THR A 186 4.47 0.43 12.01
C THR A 186 3.23 0.59 12.86
N THR A 187 2.77 1.83 13.08
CA THR A 187 1.51 2.14 13.75
C THR A 187 0.34 1.74 12.87
N ASN A 188 0.36 2.11 11.59
CA ASN A 188 -0.70 1.74 10.64
C ASN A 188 -0.86 0.21 10.56
N ALA A 189 0.24 -0.54 10.53
CA ALA A 189 0.21 -2.01 10.52
C ALA A 189 -0.49 -2.60 11.77
N LYS A 190 -0.29 -1.98 12.95
CA LYS A 190 -0.99 -2.36 14.19
C LYS A 190 -2.49 -2.08 14.07
N PHE A 191 -2.88 -0.94 13.49
CA PHE A 191 -4.28 -0.61 13.27
C PHE A 191 -4.94 -1.58 12.28
N VAL A 192 -4.29 -1.85 11.15
CA VAL A 192 -4.77 -2.79 10.13
C VAL A 192 -5.03 -4.18 10.73
N GLN A 193 -4.09 -4.70 11.51
CA GLN A 193 -4.20 -6.04 12.09
C GLN A 193 -5.12 -6.10 13.30
N ASP A 194 -4.90 -5.25 14.30
CA ASP A 194 -5.44 -5.45 15.64
C ASP A 194 -6.62 -4.53 16.00
N VAL A 195 -6.81 -3.44 15.26
CA VAL A 195 -7.88 -2.47 15.52
C VAL A 195 -9.01 -2.65 14.50
N TRP A 196 -8.69 -2.52 13.21
CA TRP A 196 -9.66 -2.64 12.12
C TRP A 196 -9.88 -4.10 11.69
N SER A 197 -8.92 -4.99 11.95
CA SER A 197 -8.99 -6.42 11.59
C SER A 197 -9.26 -6.64 10.09
N VAL A 198 -8.57 -5.87 9.24
CA VAL A 198 -8.72 -5.90 7.76
C VAL A 198 -7.45 -6.40 7.07
N GLY A 199 -6.54 -7.01 7.81
CA GLY A 199 -5.27 -7.48 7.29
C GLY A 199 -4.38 -8.09 8.35
N VAL A 200 -3.16 -8.43 7.94
CA VAL A 200 -2.12 -9.01 8.82
C VAL A 200 -0.83 -8.22 8.69
N ARG A 201 -0.02 -8.24 9.74
CA ARG A 201 1.32 -7.66 9.74
C ARG A 201 2.35 -8.79 9.73
N VAL A 202 3.27 -8.72 8.77
CA VAL A 202 4.34 -9.73 8.67
C VAL A 202 5.26 -9.70 9.89
N LYS A 203 5.73 -10.88 10.29
CA LYS A 203 6.75 -11.07 11.32
C LYS A 203 8.15 -10.89 10.71
N VAL A 204 9.01 -10.19 11.45
CA VAL A 204 10.41 -9.96 11.09
C VAL A 204 11.27 -10.88 11.94
N ASN A 205 12.23 -11.57 11.32
CA ASN A 205 13.16 -12.43 12.03
C ASN A 205 14.25 -11.62 12.77
N GLU A 206 15.09 -12.33 13.54
CA GLU A 206 16.17 -11.72 14.33
C GLU A 206 17.18 -10.89 13.52
N ASN A 207 17.27 -11.13 12.21
CA ASN A 207 18.16 -10.40 11.30
C ASN A 207 17.48 -9.18 10.66
N GLY A 208 16.25 -8.83 11.06
CA GLY A 208 15.51 -7.72 10.45
C GLY A 208 14.92 -8.05 9.08
N ILE A 209 14.81 -9.33 8.71
CA ILE A 209 14.30 -9.78 7.42
C ILE A 209 12.94 -10.45 7.58
N VAL A 210 12.02 -10.17 6.66
CA VAL A 210 10.77 -10.91 6.48
C VAL A 210 11.08 -12.09 5.56
N GLY A 211 10.98 -13.31 6.08
CA GLY A 211 11.28 -14.54 5.33
C GLY A 211 10.15 -14.92 4.37
N ARG A 212 10.50 -15.64 3.30
CA ARG A 212 9.54 -16.13 2.30
C ARG A 212 8.43 -16.98 2.89
N GLU A 213 8.71 -17.77 3.93
CA GLU A 213 7.71 -18.62 4.58
C GLU A 213 6.63 -17.78 5.28
N GLU A 214 7.01 -16.66 5.90
CA GLU A 214 6.06 -15.72 6.50
C GLU A 214 5.24 -15.00 5.41
N ILE A 215 5.85 -14.69 4.26
CA ILE A 215 5.16 -14.07 3.12
C ILE A 215 4.16 -15.06 2.49
N GLU A 216 4.51 -16.34 2.42
CA GLU A 216 3.62 -17.40 1.93
C GLU A 216 2.45 -17.67 2.87
N GLU A 217 2.68 -17.60 4.20
CA GLU A 217 1.67 -17.85 5.23
C GLU A 217 0.60 -16.74 5.29
N CYS A 218 0.99 -15.48 5.05
CA CYS A 218 0.12 -14.30 5.14
C CYS A 218 -0.92 -14.22 4.02
#